data_AF-A0A958JBJ3-F1
#
_entry.id   AF-A0A958JBJ3-F1
#
_cell.length_a   1.000
_cell.length_b   1.000
_cell.length_c   1.000
_cell.angle_alpha   90.00
_cell.angle_beta   90.00
_cell.angle_gamma   90.00
#
_symmetry.space_group_name_H-M   'P 1'
#
loop_
_entity.id
_entity.type
_entity.pdbx_description
1 polymer ?
#
loop_
_entity_poly.entity_id
_entity_poly.type
_entity_poly.pdbx_seq_one_letter_code
_entity_poly.pdbx_strand_id
1 'polypeptide(L)'
;MLIRHLVNLFFKVALVSLLFASSFSAFAENEDLDPSTGDALDAVLVLDASGSMRTSDPKRLRDEGAKLFVQFLKPGDRLGIIEFSNAAKVLRPLSEFSRDSNQKLNEEVSKAGNSGQYTDLLV
;
A
#
# COMPACT_ATOMS: atom_id res chain seq x y z
N MET A 1 54.78 3.86 -44.52
CA MET A 1 54.02 2.62 -44.20
C MET A 1 53.57 2.58 -42.73
N LEU A 2 54.38 3.08 -41.78
CA LEU A 2 54.09 3.09 -40.34
C LEU A 2 52.82 3.88 -39.93
N ILE A 3 52.62 5.08 -40.47
CA ILE A 3 51.51 5.98 -40.10
C ILE A 3 50.13 5.37 -40.45
N ARG A 4 50.01 4.66 -41.59
CA ARG A 4 48.76 4.00 -42.00
C ARG A 4 48.39 2.85 -41.06
N HIS A 5 49.38 2.15 -40.50
CA HIS A 5 49.14 1.08 -39.53
C HIS A 5 48.72 1.64 -38.17
N LEU A 6 49.31 2.77 -37.76
CA LEU A 6 48.97 3.45 -36.51
C LEU A 6 47.53 3.99 -36.52
N VAL A 7 47.12 4.61 -37.63
CA VAL A 7 45.75 5.14 -37.81
C VAL A 7 44.72 4.00 -37.84
N ASN A 8 45.01 2.90 -38.54
CA ASN A 8 44.13 1.74 -38.57
C ASN A 8 44.00 1.06 -37.20
N LEU A 9 45.07 1.05 -36.40
CA LEU A 9 45.04 0.51 -35.04
C LEU A 9 44.17 1.38 -34.13
N PHE A 10 44.33 2.71 -34.22
CA PHE A 10 43.53 3.65 -33.44
C PHE A 10 42.03 3.55 -33.77
N PHE A 11 41.69 3.42 -35.05
CA PHE A 11 40.31 3.26 -35.50
C PHE A 11 39.67 1.95 -35.00
N LYS A 12 40.45 0.86 -34.96
CA LYS A 12 40.00 -0.42 -34.40
C LYS A 12 39.78 -0.37 -32.89
N VAL A 13 40.66 0.29 -32.15
CA VAL A 13 40.52 0.46 -30.69
C VAL A 13 39.30 1.34 -30.37
N ALA A 14 39.09 2.42 -31.12
CA ALA A 14 37.91 3.27 -30.98
C ALA A 14 36.62 2.48 -31.25
N LEU A 15 36.59 1.66 -32.31
CA LEU A 15 35.43 0.83 -32.65
C LEU A 15 35.11 -0.22 -31.57
N VAL A 16 36.14 -0.87 -31.01
CA VAL A 16 35.96 -1.85 -29.92
C VAL A 16 35.45 -1.17 -28.64
N SER A 17 35.95 0.02 -28.31
CA SER A 17 35.47 0.78 -27.14
C SER A 17 34.00 1.20 -27.28
N LEU A 18 33.58 1.54 -28.51
CA LEU A 18 32.21 1.96 -28.80
C LEU A 18 31.21 0.79 -28.71
N LEU A 19 31.65 -0.42 -29.10
CA LEU A 19 30.86 -1.65 -28.97
C LEU A 19 30.78 -2.16 -27.52
N PHE A 20 31.77 -1.86 -26.68
CA PHE A 20 31.73 -2.17 -25.25
C PHE A 20 30.83 -1.20 -24.48
N ALA A 21 30.81 0.08 -24.84
CA ALA A 21 29.99 1.10 -24.19
C ALA A 21 28.47 0.88 -24.40
N SER A 22 28.06 0.36 -25.57
CA SER A 22 26.65 0.05 -25.85
C SER A 22 26.12 -1.15 -25.06
N SER A 23 27.01 -2.01 -24.53
CA SER A 23 26.62 -3.18 -23.74
C SER A 23 26.38 -2.87 -22.26
N PHE A 24 26.83 -1.71 -21.77
CA PHE A 24 26.65 -1.30 -20.36
C PHE A 24 25.31 -0.60 -20.08
N SER A 25 24.64 -0.06 -21.12
CA SER A 25 23.39 0.71 -20.95
C SER A 25 22.12 -0.16 -20.99
N ALA A 26 22.23 -1.49 -21.11
CA ALA A 26 21.08 -2.38 -21.32
C ALA A 26 20.49 -3.00 -20.03
N PHE A 27 21.02 -2.67 -18.85
CA PHE A 27 20.47 -3.10 -17.56
C PHE A 27 19.87 -1.93 -16.80
N ALA A 28 18.88 -1.29 -17.39
CA ALA A 28 17.88 -0.51 -16.65
C ALA A 28 16.54 -1.17 -16.94
N GLU A 29 16.34 -2.34 -16.33
CA GLU A 29 15.03 -2.97 -16.26
C GLU A 29 14.17 -2.05 -15.39
N ASN A 30 13.31 -1.26 -16.04
CA ASN A 30 12.21 -0.61 -15.34
C ASN A 30 11.28 -1.76 -14.97
N GLU A 31 11.38 -2.22 -13.72
CA GLU A 31 10.39 -3.10 -13.13
C GLU A 31 9.08 -2.29 -13.10
N ASP A 32 8.28 -2.40 -14.16
CA ASP A 32 6.92 -1.91 -14.19
C ASP A 32 6.17 -2.70 -13.13
N LEU A 33 6.15 -2.17 -11.90
CA LEU A 33 5.35 -2.69 -10.80
C LEU A 33 3.89 -2.58 -11.22
N ASP A 34 3.37 -3.62 -11.87
CA ASP A 34 1.95 -3.73 -12.12
C ASP A 34 1.24 -3.76 -10.74
N PRO A 35 0.40 -2.77 -10.42
CA PRO A 35 -0.22 -2.69 -9.10
C PRO A 35 -1.13 -3.91 -8.80
N SER A 36 -1.49 -4.69 -9.82
CA SER A 36 -2.23 -5.93 -9.68
C SER A 36 -1.37 -7.17 -9.38
N THR A 37 -0.04 -7.11 -9.55
CA THR A 37 0.87 -8.25 -9.30
C THR A 37 1.41 -8.34 -7.88
N GLY A 38 1.16 -7.35 -7.02
CA GLY A 38 1.42 -7.51 -5.58
C GLY A 38 0.51 -8.58 -4.96
N ASP A 39 0.99 -9.30 -3.96
CA ASP A 39 0.20 -10.29 -3.23
C ASP A 39 -1.12 -9.68 -2.70
N ALA A 40 -2.17 -10.50 -2.65
CA ALA A 40 -3.46 -10.12 -2.06
C ALA A 40 -3.28 -9.80 -0.57
N LEU A 41 -3.80 -8.65 -0.13
CA LEU A 41 -3.65 -8.17 1.24
C LEU A 41 -4.86 -8.51 2.10
N ASP A 42 -4.60 -9.05 3.29
CA ASP A 42 -5.57 -9.12 4.38
C ASP A 42 -5.38 -7.95 5.34
N ALA A 43 -6.32 -7.00 5.34
CA ALA A 43 -6.30 -5.85 6.23
C ALA A 43 -7.38 -5.98 7.31
N VAL A 44 -7.06 -5.71 8.58
CA VAL A 44 -8.04 -5.59 9.65
C VAL A 44 -7.89 -4.22 10.30
N LEU A 45 -8.94 -3.39 10.20
CA LEU A 45 -9.01 -2.11 10.87
C LEU A 45 -9.55 -2.31 12.29
N VAL A 46 -8.77 -1.87 13.27
CA VAL A 46 -9.10 -1.96 14.69
C VAL A 46 -9.31 -0.54 15.21
N LEU A 47 -10.55 -0.20 15.52
CA LEU A 47 -10.99 1.15 15.85
C LEU A 47 -11.28 1.29 17.35
N ASP A 48 -10.58 2.21 18.02
CA ASP A 48 -10.83 2.51 19.43
C ASP A 48 -12.22 3.13 19.60
N ALA A 49 -13.06 2.50 20.43
CA ALA A 49 -14.42 2.91 20.77
C ALA A 49 -14.59 3.29 22.26
N SER A 50 -13.48 3.47 22.97
CA SER A 50 -13.46 3.93 24.36
C SER A 50 -14.07 5.33 24.51
N GLY A 51 -14.51 5.63 25.73
CA GLY A 51 -15.22 6.87 26.07
C GLY A 51 -14.37 8.12 25.92
N SER A 52 -13.04 7.99 26.07
CA SER A 52 -12.07 9.08 25.88
C SER A 52 -12.12 9.64 24.45
N MET A 53 -12.53 8.82 23.47
CA MET A 53 -12.69 9.23 22.07
C MET A 53 -13.70 10.35 21.87
N ARG A 54 -14.63 10.56 22.81
CA ARG A 54 -15.53 11.74 22.79
C ARG A 54 -14.79 13.06 22.94
N THR A 55 -13.60 13.02 23.55
CA THR A 55 -12.77 14.20 23.83
C THR A 55 -11.54 14.23 22.94
N SER A 56 -10.87 13.09 22.71
CA SER A 56 -9.68 13.02 21.86
C SER A 56 -9.99 13.04 20.36
N ASP A 57 -11.13 12.47 19.95
CA ASP A 57 -11.59 12.47 18.56
C ASP A 57 -13.08 12.89 18.42
N PRO A 58 -13.43 14.12 18.83
CA PRO A 58 -14.83 14.58 18.82
C PRO A 58 -15.40 14.70 17.39
N LYS A 59 -14.54 14.79 16.38
CA LYS A 59 -14.91 14.92 14.97
C LYS A 59 -14.89 13.59 14.22
N ARG A 60 -14.55 12.49 14.89
CA ARG A 60 -14.45 11.15 14.30
C ARG A 60 -13.47 11.08 13.12
N LEU A 61 -12.33 11.75 13.25
CA LEU A 61 -11.23 11.71 12.28
C LEU A 61 -10.74 10.27 12.02
N ARG A 62 -10.86 9.38 13.00
CA ARG A 62 -10.56 7.94 12.81
C ARG A 62 -11.41 7.31 11.69
N ASP A 63 -12.67 7.75 11.53
CA ASP A 63 -13.57 7.22 10.51
C ASP A 63 -13.09 7.68 9.13
N GLU A 64 -12.69 8.95 9.00
CA GLU A 64 -12.13 9.49 7.76
C GLU A 64 -10.78 8.84 7.43
N GLY A 65 -9.94 8.57 8.43
CA GLY A 65 -8.70 7.81 8.26
C GLY A 65 -8.95 6.39 7.76
N ALA A 66 -9.93 5.69 8.33
CA ALA A 66 -10.33 4.36 7.88
C ALA A 66 -10.84 4.39 6.42
N LYS A 67 -11.69 5.36 6.08
CA LYS A 67 -12.20 5.59 4.72
C LYS A 67 -11.11 5.99 3.72
N LEU A 68 -10.06 6.66 4.16
CA LEU A 68 -8.90 6.96 3.32
C LEU A 68 -8.09 5.69 3.07
N PHE A 69 -7.81 4.92 4.13
CA PHE A 69 -7.03 3.70 4.04
C PHE A 69 -7.61 2.71 3.02
N VAL A 70 -8.92 2.46 3.08
CA VAL A 70 -9.59 1.53 2.16
C VAL A 70 -9.56 1.95 0.69
N GLN A 71 -9.25 3.20 0.37
CA GLN A 71 -9.06 3.62 -1.03
C GLN A 71 -7.79 3.02 -1.66
N PHE A 72 -6.82 2.61 -0.84
CA PHE A 72 -5.59 1.95 -1.29
C PHE A 72 -5.77 0.44 -1.54
N LEU A 73 -6.85 -0.17 -1.06
CA LEU A 73 -7.12 -1.59 -1.31
C LEU A 73 -7.49 -1.84 -2.78
N LYS A 74 -7.03 -2.96 -3.31
CA LYS A 74 -7.28 -3.40 -4.69
C LYS A 74 -8.25 -4.59 -4.71
N PRO A 75 -8.88 -4.90 -5.86
CA PRO A 75 -9.62 -6.14 -6.02
C PRO A 75 -8.75 -7.35 -5.65
N GLY A 76 -9.31 -8.29 -4.89
CA GLY A 76 -8.59 -9.45 -4.33
C GLY A 76 -8.05 -9.24 -2.92
N ASP A 77 -7.99 -8.00 -2.42
CA ASP A 77 -7.74 -7.75 -1.00
C ASP A 77 -8.96 -8.10 -0.16
N ARG A 78 -8.75 -8.40 1.12
CA ARG A 78 -9.82 -8.62 2.11
C ARG A 78 -9.72 -7.61 3.23
N LEU A 79 -10.88 -7.25 3.77
CA LEU A 79 -10.98 -6.25 4.83
C LEU A 79 -11.79 -6.77 6.02
N GLY A 80 -11.31 -6.56 7.24
CA GLY A 80 -12.06 -6.72 8.48
C GLY A 80 -12.18 -5.38 9.19
N ILE A 81 -13.27 -5.18 9.94
CA ILE A 81 -13.43 -3.99 10.80
C ILE A 81 -13.89 -4.47 12.18
N ILE A 82 -13.12 -4.08 13.19
CA ILE A 82 -13.37 -4.40 14.60
C ILE A 82 -13.37 -3.08 15.38
N GLU A 83 -14.35 -2.89 16.26
CA GLU A 83 -14.24 -1.88 17.32
C GLU A 83 -13.75 -2.54 18.61
N PHE A 84 -12.98 -1.80 19.41
CA PHE A 84 -12.57 -2.25 20.74
C PHE A 84 -12.80 -1.18 21.79
N SER A 85 -13.25 -1.61 22.97
CA SER A 85 -13.23 -0.78 24.17
C SER A 85 -13.03 -1.66 25.39
N ASN A 86 -14.08 -2.03 26.12
CA ASN A 86 -14.03 -3.07 27.15
C ASN A 86 -14.09 -4.49 26.57
N ALA A 87 -14.45 -4.63 25.30
CA ALA A 87 -14.43 -5.87 24.54
C ALA A 87 -14.26 -5.54 23.05
N ALA A 88 -13.77 -6.51 22.29
CA ALA A 88 -13.73 -6.43 20.83
C ALA A 88 -15.09 -6.83 20.24
N LYS A 89 -15.56 -6.07 19.24
CA LYS A 89 -16.77 -6.38 18.48
C LYS A 89 -16.51 -6.25 17.00
N VAL A 90 -16.84 -7.31 16.26
CA VAL A 90 -16.72 -7.35 14.80
C VAL A 90 -17.85 -6.51 14.18
N LEU A 91 -17.48 -5.43 13.48
CA LEU A 91 -18.40 -4.60 12.70
C LEU A 91 -18.55 -5.12 11.27
N ARG A 92 -17.44 -5.64 10.71
CA ARG A 92 -17.35 -6.31 9.42
C ARG A 92 -16.42 -7.52 9.55
N PRO A 93 -16.89 -8.75 9.30
CA PRO A 93 -16.01 -9.92 9.22
C PRO A 93 -14.96 -9.74 8.12
N LEU A 94 -13.82 -10.41 8.25
CA LEU A 94 -12.81 -10.42 7.19
C LEU A 94 -13.40 -11.05 5.93
N SER A 95 -13.60 -10.24 4.90
CA SER A 95 -14.17 -10.68 3.62
C SER A 95 -13.59 -9.88 2.47
N GLU A 96 -13.75 -10.41 1.25
CA GLU A 96 -13.38 -9.74 0.00
C GLU A 96 -13.76 -8.25 0.01
N PHE A 97 -12.82 -7.44 -0.45
CA PHE A 97 -13.00 -6.03 -0.67
C PHE A 97 -13.53 -5.79 -2.09
N SER A 98 -14.59 -5.00 -2.18
CA SER A 98 -15.14 -4.54 -3.45
C SER A 98 -15.35 -3.04 -3.39
N ARG A 99 -14.78 -2.31 -4.36
CA ARG A 99 -14.90 -0.84 -4.46
C ARG A 99 -16.35 -0.38 -4.64
N ASP A 100 -17.20 -1.21 -5.23
CA ASP A 100 -18.63 -0.90 -5.41
C ASP A 100 -19.39 -0.88 -4.07
N SER A 101 -18.79 -1.42 -3.00
CA SER A 101 -19.38 -1.46 -1.66
C SER A 101 -19.02 -0.26 -0.79
N ASN A 102 -18.40 0.80 -1.33
CA ASN A 102 -17.93 1.95 -0.57
C ASN A 102 -19.02 2.62 0.30
N GLN A 103 -20.27 2.69 -0.17
CA GLN A 103 -21.37 3.25 0.64
C GLN A 103 -21.65 2.38 1.88
N LYS A 104 -21.73 1.06 1.71
CA LYS A 104 -21.91 0.10 2.81
C LYS A 104 -20.73 0.13 3.77
N LEU A 105 -19.52 0.32 3.25
CA LEU A 105 -18.31 0.42 4.04
C LEU A 105 -18.31 1.67 4.93
N ASN A 106 -18.76 2.81 4.41
CA ASN A 106 -18.91 4.02 5.21
C ASN A 106 -19.90 3.81 6.37
N GLU A 107 -20.99 3.09 6.12
CA GLU A 107 -21.94 2.70 7.16
C GLU A 107 -21.31 1.75 8.19
N GLU A 108 -20.49 0.78 7.76
CA GLU A 108 -19.79 -0.14 8.65
C GLU A 108 -18.78 0.56 9.56
N VAL A 109 -17.96 1.47 9.02
CA VAL A 109 -17.01 2.29 9.81
C VAL A 109 -17.75 3.20 10.79
N SER A 110 -18.85 3.81 10.37
CA SER A 110 -19.63 4.73 11.21
C SER A 110 -20.28 4.04 12.42
N LYS A 111 -20.41 2.70 12.41
CA LYS A 111 -20.90 1.92 13.56
C LYS A 111 -19.93 1.92 14.75
N ALA A 112 -18.66 2.28 14.55
CA ALA A 112 -17.67 2.33 15.62
C ALA A 112 -18.11 3.33 16.70
N GLY A 113 -18.27 2.85 17.93
CA GLY A 113 -18.77 3.61 19.08
C GLY A 113 -17.75 4.57 19.69
N ASN A 114 -18.17 5.27 20.74
CA ASN A 114 -17.31 6.10 21.60
C ASN A 114 -17.84 6.12 23.04
N SER A 115 -18.48 5.04 23.44
CA SER A 115 -19.21 4.90 24.72
C SER A 115 -18.63 3.83 25.63
N GLY A 116 -17.52 3.20 25.25
CA GLY A 116 -16.84 2.22 26.09
C GLY A 116 -16.31 2.85 27.38
N GLN A 117 -16.43 2.15 28.51
CA GLN A 117 -15.98 2.69 29.80
C GLN A 117 -14.45 2.68 29.97
N TYR A 118 -13.78 1.75 29.29
CA TYR A 118 -12.34 1.52 29.37
C TYR A 118 -11.75 1.24 27.98
N THR A 119 -10.43 1.31 27.90
CA THR A 119 -9.64 0.92 26.72
C THR A 119 -8.90 -0.37 27.07
N ASP A 120 -9.26 -1.47 26.41
CA ASP A 120 -8.57 -2.74 26.53
C ASP A 120 -8.01 -3.17 25.16
N LEU A 121 -6.69 -3.22 25.08
CA LEU A 121 -5.94 -3.63 23.90
C LEU A 121 -5.46 -5.08 23.99
N LEU A 122 -5.59 -5.71 25.17
CA LEU A 122 -5.03 -7.03 25.46
C LEU A 122 -6.10 -8.12 25.52
N VAL A 123 -7.38 -7.71 25.61
CA VAL A 123 -8.56 -8.54 25.86
C VAL A 123 -8.61 -9.08 27.30
#